data_AF-A0A842RRK3-F1
#
_entry.id   AF-A0A842RRK3-F1
#
_cell.length_a   1.000
_cell.length_b   1.000
_cell.length_c   1.000
_cell.angle_alpha   90.00
_cell.angle_beta   90.00
_cell.angle_gamma   90.00
#
_symmetry.space_group_name_H-M   'P 1'
#
loop_
_entity.id
_entity.type
_entity.pdbx_description
1 polymer ?
#
loop_
_entity_poly.entity_id
_entity_poly.type
_entity_poly.pdbx_seq_one_letter_code
_entity_poly.pdbx_strand_id
1 'polypeptide(L)'
;MNLPIYSQLPNCCGLSTFLMLINPEYNIEFKQILERIYRYVADLKKVNKPEFRWQVVLNYILLRSFGDNLLRDFLKRKIPNIVNYYIPIALYELLGNNFNLSDLYSPRVFLKSLYKMRTDVDLKILFTLFGGSFEPQPQVNLDGTGSLYFVEADFEDDNLGFKEKMKIIERHLHAQKRGINACIALNKSRHWVAINNLTLDDKALSINNPLGGREILDVKLGIPESFRFYFFKYSTNNAFILGEKASLFLTKSLDSWI
;
A
#
# COMPACT_ATOMS: atom_id res chain seq x y z
N MET A 1 -0.29 11.17 -15.21
CA MET A 1 -1.35 11.64 -14.30
C MET A 1 -0.65 12.22 -13.09
N ASN A 2 -1.00 13.42 -12.63
CA ASN A 2 -0.45 13.92 -11.37
C ASN A 2 -1.19 13.28 -10.20
N LEU A 3 -0.49 12.48 -9.40
CA LEU A 3 -1.02 11.89 -8.19
C LEU A 3 -1.34 12.98 -7.15
N PRO A 4 -2.40 12.81 -6.35
CA PRO A 4 -2.72 13.72 -5.26
C PRO A 4 -1.66 13.63 -4.16
N ILE A 5 -1.58 14.67 -3.32
CA ILE A 5 -0.78 14.65 -2.09
C ILE A 5 -1.75 14.52 -0.93
N TYR A 6 -1.66 13.42 -0.20
CA TYR A 6 -2.41 13.21 1.03
C TYR A 6 -1.50 13.27 2.24
N SER A 7 -1.89 14.02 3.27
CA SER A 7 -1.19 13.99 4.54
C SER A 7 -1.41 12.64 5.25
N GLN A 8 -0.57 12.33 6.24
CA GLN A 8 -0.70 11.12 7.05
C GLN A 8 -1.17 11.40 8.48
N LEU A 9 -1.88 10.44 9.06
CA LEU A 9 -1.89 10.23 10.52
C LEU A 9 -0.50 9.75 10.98
N PRO A 10 -0.15 9.85 12.28
CA PRO A 10 1.13 9.34 12.78
C PRO A 10 1.42 7.90 12.32
N ASN A 11 2.61 7.66 11.75
CA ASN A 11 3.06 6.37 11.20
C ASN A 11 2.20 5.77 10.08
N CYS A 12 1.26 6.53 9.50
CA CYS A 12 0.39 6.06 8.42
C CYS A 12 0.92 6.35 7.01
N CYS A 13 2.23 6.61 6.84
CA CYS A 13 2.83 6.98 5.54
C CYS A 13 2.54 5.95 4.45
N GLY A 14 2.53 4.65 4.80
CA GLY A 14 2.18 3.57 3.86
C GLY A 14 0.72 3.61 3.43
N LEU A 15 -0.20 3.89 4.35
CA LEU A 15 -1.63 4.04 4.01
C LEU A 15 -1.88 5.28 3.15
N SER A 16 -1.23 6.39 3.47
CA SER A 16 -1.33 7.61 2.67
C SER A 16 -0.72 7.42 1.28
N THR A 17 0.45 6.78 1.19
CA THR A 17 1.09 6.43 -0.09
C THR A 17 0.19 5.55 -0.93
N PHE A 18 -0.43 4.53 -0.34
CA PHE A 18 -1.43 3.71 -1.03
C PHE A 18 -2.58 4.56 -1.59
N LEU A 19 -3.16 5.46 -0.80
CA LEU A 19 -4.23 6.36 -1.25
C LEU A 19 -3.79 7.26 -2.41
N MET A 20 -2.57 7.79 -2.37
CA MET A 20 -2.04 8.58 -3.48
C MET A 20 -1.98 7.74 -4.77
N LEU A 21 -1.54 6.48 -4.66
CA LEU A 21 -1.36 5.58 -5.81
C LEU A 21 -2.69 5.09 -6.40
N ILE A 22 -3.71 4.82 -5.56
CA ILE A 22 -5.04 4.42 -6.07
C ILE A 22 -5.94 5.59 -6.45
N ASN A 23 -5.61 6.80 -5.96
CA ASN A 23 -6.28 8.07 -6.20
C ASN A 23 -7.82 8.01 -6.15
N PRO A 24 -8.43 7.88 -4.96
CA PRO A 24 -9.88 7.75 -4.83
C PRO A 24 -10.66 8.95 -5.42
N GLU A 25 -10.07 10.14 -5.43
CA GLU A 25 -10.71 11.32 -6.04
C GLU A 25 -10.93 11.16 -7.55
N TYR A 26 -10.03 10.45 -8.23
CA TYR A 26 -10.22 10.09 -9.63
C TYR A 26 -11.01 8.78 -9.79
N ASN A 27 -10.88 7.86 -8.82
CA ASN A 27 -11.54 6.57 -8.81
C ASN A 27 -12.81 6.60 -7.95
N ILE A 28 -13.92 7.06 -8.54
CA ILE A 28 -15.16 7.33 -7.81
C ILE A 28 -15.71 6.11 -7.04
N GLU A 29 -15.53 4.90 -7.60
CA GLU A 29 -15.94 3.65 -6.96
C GLU A 29 -15.16 3.41 -5.65
N PHE A 30 -13.83 3.59 -5.68
CA PHE A 30 -13.01 3.52 -4.47
C PHE A 30 -13.38 4.60 -3.46
N LYS A 31 -13.63 5.84 -3.89
CA LYS A 31 -14.08 6.89 -2.96
C LYS A 31 -15.40 6.52 -2.29
N GLN A 32 -16.38 6.06 -3.05
CA GLN A 32 -17.70 5.69 -2.52
C GLN A 32 -17.61 4.55 -1.51
N ILE A 33 -16.85 3.49 -1.78
CA ILE A 33 -16.72 2.37 -0.83
C ILE A 33 -15.94 2.79 0.43
N LEU A 34 -14.90 3.61 0.30
CA LEU A 34 -14.14 4.14 1.43
C LEU A 34 -15.03 5.01 2.34
N GLU A 35 -15.79 5.94 1.75
CA GLU A 35 -16.74 6.78 2.52
C GLU A 35 -17.84 5.94 3.15
N ARG A 36 -18.37 4.93 2.44
CA ARG A 36 -19.38 4.02 2.98
C ARG A 36 -18.85 3.29 4.20
N ILE A 37 -17.69 2.65 4.12
CA ILE A 37 -17.10 1.91 5.24
C ILE A 37 -16.78 2.85 6.41
N TYR A 38 -16.28 4.06 6.14
CA TYR A 38 -15.95 5.02 7.20
C TYR A 38 -17.15 5.31 8.10
N ARG A 39 -18.37 5.43 7.55
CA ARG A 39 -19.59 5.64 8.36
C ARG A 39 -19.81 4.57 9.43
N TYR A 40 -19.36 3.33 9.19
CA TYR A 40 -19.48 2.22 10.14
C TYR A 40 -18.34 2.18 11.15
N VAL A 41 -17.16 2.66 10.79
CA VAL A 41 -15.96 2.61 11.64
C VAL A 41 -15.58 3.96 12.25
N ALA A 42 -16.41 4.99 12.04
CA ALA A 42 -16.14 6.35 12.51
C ALA A 42 -15.97 6.41 14.03
N ASP A 43 -16.69 5.59 14.78
CA ASP A 43 -16.58 5.54 16.25
C ASP A 43 -15.26 4.92 16.74
N LEU A 44 -14.55 4.14 15.91
CA LEU A 44 -13.21 3.67 16.24
C LEU A 44 -12.19 4.82 16.25
N LYS A 45 -12.34 5.79 15.34
CA LYS A 45 -11.49 6.98 15.25
C LYS A 45 -12.15 8.08 14.41
N LYS A 46 -12.70 9.10 15.09
CA LYS A 46 -13.29 10.28 14.43
C LYS A 46 -12.20 11.21 13.90
N VAL A 47 -12.24 11.49 12.60
CA VAL A 47 -11.35 12.42 11.90
C VAL A 47 -12.09 13.23 10.84
N ASN A 48 -11.68 14.48 10.66
CA ASN A 48 -12.43 15.43 9.81
C ASN A 48 -11.98 15.41 8.36
N LYS A 49 -10.68 15.23 8.09
CA LYS A 49 -10.13 15.27 6.72
C LYS A 49 -10.41 13.96 5.95
N PRO A 50 -10.90 14.01 4.70
CA PRO A 50 -11.22 12.81 3.91
C PRO A 50 -10.08 11.79 3.85
N GLU A 51 -8.86 12.24 3.59
CA GLU A 51 -7.69 11.37 3.49
C GLU A 51 -7.36 10.65 4.81
N PHE A 52 -7.71 11.23 5.95
CA PHE A 52 -7.56 10.58 7.25
C PHE A 52 -8.68 9.57 7.49
N ARG A 53 -9.91 9.85 7.04
CA ARG A 53 -11.03 8.90 7.09
C ARG A 53 -10.69 7.65 6.30
N TRP A 54 -10.14 7.82 5.10
CA TRP A 54 -9.74 6.69 4.27
C TRP A 54 -8.58 5.90 4.89
N GLN A 55 -7.63 6.55 5.59
CA GLN A 55 -6.59 5.82 6.35
C GLN A 55 -7.19 4.95 7.47
N VAL A 56 -8.18 5.46 8.21
CA VAL A 56 -8.93 4.68 9.21
C VAL A 56 -9.57 3.45 8.56
N VAL A 57 -10.21 3.64 7.40
CA VAL A 57 -10.85 2.55 6.64
C VAL A 57 -9.84 1.52 6.13
N LEU A 58 -8.70 1.95 5.58
CA LEU A 58 -7.69 1.03 5.07
C LEU A 58 -7.08 0.18 6.20
N ASN A 59 -6.84 0.77 7.39
CA ASN A 59 -6.42 -0.01 8.55
C ASN A 59 -7.49 -1.01 8.98
N TYR A 60 -8.77 -0.63 8.96
CA TYR A 60 -9.87 -1.54 9.25
C TYR A 60 -9.91 -2.72 8.26
N ILE A 61 -9.83 -2.44 6.95
CA ILE A 61 -9.80 -3.47 5.90
C ILE A 61 -8.61 -4.42 6.11
N LEU A 62 -7.42 -3.88 6.43
CA LEU A 62 -6.23 -4.68 6.68
C LEU A 62 -6.41 -5.60 7.89
N LEU A 63 -6.93 -5.09 9.02
CA LEU A 63 -7.25 -5.93 10.17
C LEU A 63 -8.27 -7.01 9.86
N ARG A 64 -9.35 -6.65 9.14
CA ARG A 64 -10.36 -7.62 8.69
C ARG A 64 -9.75 -8.70 7.82
N SER A 65 -8.76 -8.38 7.00
CA SER A 65 -8.07 -9.35 6.15
C SER A 65 -7.30 -10.42 6.93
N PHE A 66 -7.00 -10.19 8.21
CA PHE A 66 -6.31 -11.16 9.06
C PHE A 66 -7.25 -12.14 9.75
N GLY A 67 -8.48 -11.72 10.06
CA GLY A 67 -9.44 -12.53 10.83
C GLY A 67 -10.62 -13.07 10.00
N ASP A 68 -11.01 -12.40 8.93
CA ASP A 68 -12.18 -12.77 8.14
C ASP A 68 -11.91 -13.89 7.14
N ASN A 69 -12.75 -14.93 7.15
CA ASN A 69 -12.58 -16.08 6.27
C ASN A 69 -12.74 -15.70 4.79
N LEU A 70 -13.69 -14.83 4.43
CA LEU A 70 -13.93 -14.49 3.03
C LEU A 70 -12.74 -13.71 2.42
N LEU A 71 -12.24 -12.70 3.14
CA LEU A 71 -11.05 -11.95 2.75
C LEU A 71 -9.81 -12.86 2.73
N ARG A 72 -9.61 -13.68 3.76
CA ARG A 72 -8.47 -14.60 3.83
C ARG A 72 -8.48 -15.61 2.69
N ASP A 73 -9.63 -16.18 2.35
CA ASP A 73 -9.75 -17.14 1.25
C ASP A 73 -9.46 -16.49 -0.10
N PHE A 74 -9.95 -15.25 -0.30
CA PHE A 74 -9.60 -14.47 -1.48
C PHE A 74 -8.08 -14.22 -1.55
N LEU A 75 -7.48 -13.75 -0.46
CA LEU A 75 -6.05 -13.51 -0.40
C LEU A 75 -5.24 -14.80 -0.54
N LYS A 76 -5.70 -15.93 -0.01
CA LYS A 76 -5.00 -17.22 -0.11
C LYS A 76 -4.90 -17.69 -1.55
N ARG A 77 -5.94 -17.43 -2.36
CA ARG A 77 -5.92 -17.71 -3.81
C ARG A 77 -4.98 -16.78 -4.59
N LYS A 78 -4.74 -15.56 -4.11
CA LYS A 78 -3.96 -14.54 -4.84
C LYS A 78 -2.50 -14.45 -4.39
N ILE A 79 -2.25 -14.54 -3.09
CA ILE A 79 -0.97 -14.36 -2.41
C ILE A 79 -0.79 -15.39 -1.27
N PRO A 80 -0.80 -16.71 -1.57
CA PRO A 80 -0.84 -17.77 -0.55
C PRO A 80 0.28 -17.68 0.48
N ASN A 81 1.49 -17.29 0.08
CA ASN A 81 2.63 -17.17 0.98
C ASN A 81 2.40 -16.11 2.07
N ILE A 82 1.76 -14.98 1.73
CA ILE A 82 1.43 -13.94 2.70
C ILE A 82 0.39 -14.47 3.70
N VAL A 83 -0.63 -15.20 3.23
CA VAL A 83 -1.67 -15.72 4.12
C VAL A 83 -1.15 -16.83 5.03
N ASN A 84 -0.31 -17.72 4.51
CA ASN A 84 0.16 -18.89 5.26
C ASN A 84 1.26 -18.54 6.26
N TYR A 85 2.10 -17.54 5.98
CA TYR A 85 3.27 -17.22 6.81
C TYR A 85 3.17 -15.87 7.51
N TYR A 86 2.83 -14.79 6.79
CA TYR A 86 2.84 -13.44 7.38
C TYR A 86 1.64 -13.20 8.30
N ILE A 87 0.41 -13.54 7.89
CA ILE A 87 -0.78 -13.24 8.68
C ILE A 87 -0.72 -13.85 10.10
N PRO A 88 -0.32 -15.12 10.30
CA PRO A 88 -0.16 -15.67 11.64
C PRO A 88 0.82 -14.87 12.52
N ILE A 89 1.95 -14.45 11.96
CA ILE A 89 2.94 -13.62 12.67
C ILE A 89 2.35 -12.26 13.02
N ALA A 90 1.70 -11.60 12.06
CA ALA A 90 1.08 -10.30 12.27
C ALA A 90 -0.03 -10.36 13.35
N LEU A 91 -0.84 -11.42 13.36
CA LEU A 91 -1.85 -11.64 14.40
C LEU A 91 -1.21 -11.83 15.78
N TYR A 92 -0.13 -12.61 15.86
CA TYR A 92 0.62 -12.81 17.09
C TYR A 92 1.19 -11.49 17.63
N GLU A 93 1.78 -10.65 16.79
CA GLU A 93 2.28 -9.32 17.20
C GLU A 93 1.17 -8.38 17.68
N LEU A 94 -0.02 -8.48 17.10
CA LEU A 94 -1.16 -7.64 17.44
C LEU A 94 -1.80 -8.07 18.76
N LEU A 95 -2.08 -9.36 18.93
CA LEU A 95 -2.89 -9.93 20.01
C LEU A 95 -2.07 -10.45 21.20
N GLY A 96 -0.80 -10.82 21.00
CA GLY A 96 0.04 -11.43 22.04
C GLY A 96 -0.38 -12.87 22.39
N ASN A 97 -0.03 -13.33 23.60
CA ASN A 97 -0.18 -14.74 24.00
C ASN A 97 -1.59 -15.15 24.46
N ASN A 98 -2.46 -14.21 24.82
CA ASN A 98 -3.82 -14.48 25.33
C ASN A 98 -4.85 -14.30 24.20
N PHE A 99 -4.82 -15.21 23.22
CA PHE A 99 -5.52 -15.08 21.95
C PHE A 99 -7.04 -15.22 22.05
N ASN A 100 -7.78 -14.20 21.62
CA ASN A 100 -9.11 -14.38 21.04
C ASN A 100 -9.24 -13.56 19.75
N LEU A 101 -9.65 -14.21 18.65
CA LEU A 101 -9.83 -13.55 17.36
C LEU A 101 -10.93 -12.47 17.41
N SER A 102 -11.88 -12.58 18.36
CA SER A 102 -12.87 -11.51 18.61
C SER A 102 -12.23 -10.18 18.94
N ASP A 103 -11.07 -10.20 19.61
CA ASP A 103 -10.41 -8.99 20.13
C ASP A 103 -9.70 -8.19 19.03
N LEU A 104 -9.51 -8.80 17.85
CA LEU A 104 -8.86 -8.19 16.69
C LEU A 104 -9.55 -6.88 16.27
N TYR A 105 -10.86 -6.79 16.50
CA TYR A 105 -11.68 -5.65 16.13
C TYR A 105 -11.98 -4.71 17.31
N SER A 106 -11.41 -4.98 18.49
CA SER A 106 -11.54 -4.07 19.62
C SER A 106 -10.93 -2.70 19.30
N PRO A 107 -11.47 -1.60 19.86
CA PRO A 107 -10.89 -0.26 19.66
C PRO A 107 -9.40 -0.18 20.04
N ARG A 108 -8.99 -0.94 21.07
CA ARG A 108 -7.59 -1.00 21.50
C ARG A 108 -6.68 -1.60 20.43
N VAL A 109 -7.02 -2.78 19.89
CA VAL A 109 -6.23 -3.42 18.83
C VAL A 109 -6.28 -2.60 17.55
N PHE A 110 -7.45 -2.02 17.23
CA PHE A 110 -7.60 -1.12 16.09
C PHE A 110 -6.63 0.06 16.15
N LEU A 111 -6.58 0.79 17.28
CA LEU A 111 -5.70 1.95 17.46
C LEU A 111 -4.21 1.54 17.46
N LYS A 112 -3.87 0.42 18.11
CA LYS A 112 -2.51 -0.14 18.07
C LYS A 112 -2.08 -0.42 16.63
N SER A 113 -2.95 -1.04 15.84
CA SER A 113 -2.69 -1.31 14.42
C SER A 113 -2.62 -0.03 13.59
N LEU A 114 -3.50 0.94 13.83
CA LEU A 114 -3.58 2.18 13.06
C LEU A 114 -2.25 2.93 13.07
N TYR A 115 -1.61 3.02 14.23
CA TYR A 115 -0.34 3.74 14.41
C TYR A 115 0.91 2.86 14.21
N LYS A 116 0.75 1.62 13.75
CA LYS A 116 1.85 0.76 13.31
C LYS A 116 2.27 1.15 11.88
N MET A 117 3.57 1.34 11.67
CA MET A 117 4.13 1.56 10.34
C MET A 117 3.83 0.35 9.45
N ARG A 118 3.32 0.62 8.25
CA ARG A 118 2.98 -0.44 7.29
C ARG A 118 4.23 -1.08 6.70
N THR A 119 4.15 -2.39 6.49
CA THR A 119 5.16 -3.17 5.77
C THR A 119 4.87 -3.19 4.26
N ASP A 120 5.79 -3.71 3.47
CA ASP A 120 5.54 -3.99 2.06
C ASP A 120 4.43 -5.04 1.88
N VAL A 121 4.34 -6.00 2.80
CA VAL A 121 3.30 -7.02 2.81
C VAL A 121 1.92 -6.41 3.04
N ASP A 122 1.79 -5.44 3.95
CA ASP A 122 0.53 -4.72 4.15
C ASP A 122 0.07 -4.02 2.87
N LEU A 123 1.01 -3.40 2.13
CA LEU A 123 0.70 -2.77 0.84
C LEU A 123 0.31 -3.81 -0.22
N LYS A 124 1.00 -4.96 -0.28
CA LYS A 124 0.65 -6.06 -1.19
C LYS A 124 -0.76 -6.58 -0.92
N ILE A 125 -1.16 -6.72 0.35
CA ILE A 125 -2.53 -7.09 0.74
C ILE A 125 -3.53 -6.03 0.25
N LEU A 126 -3.28 -4.75 0.57
CA LEU A 126 -4.17 -3.66 0.17
C LEU A 126 -4.33 -3.58 -1.36
N PHE A 127 -3.23 -3.59 -2.12
CA PHE A 127 -3.31 -3.62 -3.58
C PHE A 127 -4.10 -4.83 -4.07
N THR A 128 -3.86 -6.02 -3.53
CA THR A 128 -4.61 -7.23 -3.90
C THR A 128 -6.12 -7.07 -3.69
N LEU A 129 -6.55 -6.49 -2.56
CA LEU A 129 -7.97 -6.24 -2.25
C LEU A 129 -8.59 -5.17 -3.16
N PHE A 130 -7.79 -4.21 -3.62
CA PHE A 130 -8.18 -3.15 -4.56
C PHE A 130 -7.90 -3.52 -6.03
N GLY A 131 -7.78 -4.82 -6.33
CA GLY A 131 -7.70 -5.33 -7.71
C GLY A 131 -6.34 -5.19 -8.36
N GLY A 132 -5.30 -5.08 -7.54
CA GLY A 132 -3.92 -4.98 -7.95
C GLY A 132 -3.08 -6.23 -7.78
N SER A 133 -1.93 -6.22 -8.43
CA SER A 133 -0.87 -7.21 -8.34
C SER A 133 0.45 -6.51 -8.04
N PHE A 134 1.29 -7.18 -7.25
CA PHE A 134 2.68 -6.82 -7.10
C PHE A 134 3.49 -7.46 -8.22
N GLU A 135 4.37 -6.68 -8.84
CA GLU A 135 5.21 -7.09 -9.95
C GLU A 135 6.66 -7.18 -9.44
N PRO A 136 7.15 -8.37 -9.04
CA PRO A 136 8.52 -8.50 -8.57
C PRO A 136 9.50 -8.12 -9.67
N GLN A 137 10.54 -7.36 -9.33
CA GLN A 137 11.56 -6.94 -10.28
C GLN A 137 12.77 -7.86 -10.24
N PRO A 138 13.41 -8.13 -11.40
CA PRO A 138 14.65 -8.88 -11.42
C PRO A 138 15.74 -8.11 -10.67
N GLN A 139 16.47 -8.80 -9.81
CA GLN A 139 17.66 -8.32 -9.11
C GLN A 139 18.70 -9.44 -9.09
N VAL A 140 19.97 -9.05 -9.21
CA VAL A 140 21.10 -10.01 -9.11
C VAL A 140 21.15 -10.61 -7.72
N ASN A 141 21.00 -9.77 -6.69
CA ASN A 141 20.92 -10.18 -5.30
C ASN A 141 19.47 -10.03 -4.82
N LEU A 142 18.87 -11.11 -4.34
CA LEU A 142 17.48 -11.11 -3.89
C LEU A 142 17.42 -10.86 -2.38
N ASP A 143 16.74 -9.81 -1.95
CA ASP A 143 16.43 -9.55 -0.54
C ASP A 143 15.11 -10.21 -0.06
N GLY A 144 14.49 -11.01 -0.93
CA GLY A 144 13.23 -11.70 -0.68
C GLY A 144 11.98 -10.82 -0.80
N THR A 145 12.11 -9.50 -0.98
CA THR A 145 10.95 -8.58 -1.08
C THR A 145 10.37 -8.50 -2.49
N GLY A 146 11.20 -8.80 -3.49
CA GLY A 146 10.92 -8.62 -4.92
C GLY A 146 10.97 -7.17 -5.40
N SER A 147 11.43 -6.24 -4.56
CA SER A 147 11.56 -4.84 -4.93
C SER A 147 12.78 -4.59 -5.81
N LEU A 148 12.81 -3.42 -6.46
CA LEU A 148 14.01 -2.90 -7.12
C LEU A 148 14.77 -2.02 -6.12
N TYR A 149 16.09 -2.11 -6.10
CA TYR A 149 16.95 -1.22 -5.33
C TYR A 149 18.26 -0.96 -6.06
N PHE A 150 18.97 0.08 -5.63
CA PHE A 150 20.28 0.44 -6.17
C PHE A 150 21.36 0.05 -5.16
N VAL A 151 22.49 -0.41 -5.67
CA VAL A 151 23.73 -0.68 -4.93
C VAL A 151 24.80 0.31 -5.37
N GLU A 152 25.86 0.46 -4.58
CA GLU A 152 26.98 1.36 -4.87
C GLU A 152 27.51 1.19 -6.31
N ALA A 153 27.69 -0.05 -6.75
CA ALA A 153 28.17 -0.37 -8.09
C ALA A 153 27.27 0.15 -9.22
N ASP A 154 25.97 0.40 -9.00
CA ASP A 154 25.10 0.95 -10.03
C ASP A 154 25.50 2.40 -10.39
N PHE A 155 26.12 3.14 -9.48
CA PHE A 155 26.43 4.56 -9.67
C PHE A 155 27.80 4.84 -10.28
N GLU A 156 28.55 3.79 -10.65
CA GLU A 156 29.80 3.92 -11.39
C GLU A 156 29.57 4.47 -12.82
N ASP A 157 30.56 5.14 -13.38
CA ASP A 157 30.43 5.78 -14.69
C ASP A 157 29.99 4.79 -15.78
N ASP A 158 28.99 5.22 -16.56
CA ASP A 158 28.40 4.47 -17.68
C ASP A 158 27.77 3.11 -17.34
N ASN A 159 27.56 2.81 -16.05
CA ASN A 159 27.10 1.51 -15.57
C ASN A 159 25.75 1.06 -16.19
N LEU A 160 25.75 -0.17 -16.70
CA LEU A 160 24.58 -0.81 -17.32
C LEU A 160 23.45 -1.05 -16.31
N GLY A 161 23.77 -1.39 -15.05
CA GLY A 161 22.83 -1.64 -13.97
C GLY A 161 21.93 -0.44 -13.67
N PHE A 162 22.51 0.77 -13.52
CA PHE A 162 21.71 1.99 -13.35
C PHE A 162 20.80 2.25 -14.54
N LYS A 163 21.34 2.17 -15.77
CA LYS A 163 20.56 2.39 -17.00
C LYS A 163 19.40 1.40 -17.12
N GLU A 164 19.61 0.12 -16.78
CA GLU A 164 18.58 -0.90 -16.80
C GLU A 164 17.51 -0.69 -15.73
N LYS A 165 17.90 -0.40 -14.49
CA LYS A 165 16.99 -0.11 -13.38
C LYS A 165 16.13 1.12 -13.67
N MET A 166 16.72 2.18 -14.21
CA MET A 166 15.96 3.36 -14.64
C MET A 166 15.00 3.05 -15.79
N LYS A 167 15.39 2.22 -16.76
CA LYS A 167 14.49 1.73 -17.82
C LYS A 167 13.34 0.89 -17.27
N ILE A 168 13.53 0.13 -16.18
CA ILE A 168 12.46 -0.61 -15.51
C ILE A 168 11.45 0.37 -14.90
N ILE A 169 11.92 1.35 -14.12
CA ILE A 169 11.08 2.39 -13.51
C ILE A 169 10.28 3.13 -14.59
N GLU A 170 10.96 3.62 -15.62
CA GLU A 170 10.37 4.36 -16.74
C GLU A 170 9.29 3.52 -17.45
N ARG A 171 9.64 2.30 -17.89
CA ARG A 171 8.69 1.41 -18.56
C ARG A 171 7.45 1.15 -17.73
N HIS A 172 7.59 0.97 -16.42
CA HIS A 172 6.45 0.70 -15.54
C HIS A 172 5.57 1.94 -15.36
N LEU A 173 6.13 3.12 -15.13
CA LEU A 173 5.36 4.36 -15.00
C LEU A 173 4.58 4.68 -16.29
N HIS A 174 5.15 4.35 -17.46
CA HIS A 174 4.51 4.51 -18.76
C HIS A 174 3.59 3.34 -19.18
N ALA A 175 3.55 2.23 -18.42
CA ALA A 175 2.75 1.05 -18.76
C ALA A 175 1.23 1.23 -18.52
N GLN A 176 0.74 2.47 -18.39
CA GLN A 176 -0.68 2.76 -18.25
C GLN A 176 -1.43 2.27 -19.50
N LYS A 177 -2.38 1.36 -19.31
CA LYS A 177 -3.27 0.90 -20.38
C LYS A 177 -4.71 1.22 -19.98
N ARG A 178 -5.64 1.26 -20.95
CA ARG A 178 -7.06 1.50 -20.67
C ARG A 178 -7.56 0.49 -19.62
N GLY A 179 -7.87 0.98 -18.42
CA GLY A 179 -8.37 0.17 -17.30
C GLY A 179 -7.30 -0.53 -16.43
N ILE A 180 -6.00 -0.35 -16.70
CA ILE A 180 -4.91 -0.86 -15.86
C ILE A 180 -3.98 0.29 -15.50
N ASN A 181 -3.90 0.58 -14.20
CA ASN A 181 -3.06 1.64 -13.67
C ASN A 181 -1.76 1.05 -13.10
N ALA A 182 -0.62 1.51 -13.60
CA ALA A 182 0.69 1.13 -13.07
C ALA A 182 1.16 2.19 -12.05
N CYS A 183 1.77 1.76 -10.95
CA CYS A 183 2.21 2.69 -9.91
C CYS A 183 3.40 2.11 -9.13
N ILE A 184 4.16 2.98 -8.48
CA ILE A 184 5.36 2.60 -7.71
C ILE A 184 5.27 3.24 -6.33
N ALA A 185 5.34 2.40 -5.30
CA ALA A 185 5.57 2.84 -3.93
C ALA A 185 7.07 2.77 -3.64
N LEU A 186 7.64 3.84 -3.09
CA LEU A 186 9.03 3.86 -2.64
C LEU A 186 9.06 3.81 -1.12
N ASN A 187 9.79 2.84 -0.57
CA ASN A 187 10.17 2.84 0.83
C ASN A 187 11.53 3.54 0.99
N LYS A 188 11.54 4.72 1.62
CA LYS A 188 12.73 5.46 2.03
C LYS A 188 13.12 5.02 3.46
N SER A 189 13.60 3.79 3.60
CA SER A 189 13.95 3.11 4.86
C SER A 189 12.76 2.82 5.81
N ARG A 190 12.17 3.87 6.41
CA ARG A 190 11.04 3.77 7.36
C ARG A 190 9.93 4.76 7.02
N HIS A 191 9.87 5.14 5.75
CA HIS A 191 8.92 6.13 5.28
C HIS A 191 8.48 5.79 3.87
N TRP A 192 7.17 5.65 3.68
CA TRP A 192 6.61 5.36 2.37
C TRP A 192 6.27 6.66 1.64
N VAL A 193 6.58 6.69 0.35
CA VAL A 193 6.21 7.78 -0.57
C VAL A 193 5.70 7.20 -1.88
N ALA A 194 4.86 7.96 -2.59
CA ALA A 194 4.38 7.59 -3.92
C ALA A 194 5.27 8.20 -5.00
N ILE A 195 5.74 7.40 -5.95
CA ILE A 195 6.40 7.92 -7.15
C ILE A 195 5.33 8.48 -8.07
N ASN A 196 5.40 9.78 -8.37
CA ASN A 196 4.43 10.49 -9.20
C ASN A 196 4.82 10.42 -10.68
N ASN A 197 6.04 10.81 -11.02
CA ASN A 197 6.51 10.82 -12.40
C ASN A 197 8.05 10.78 -12.47
N LEU A 198 8.58 10.45 -13.64
CA LEU A 198 9.99 10.57 -14.00
C LEU A 198 10.18 11.83 -14.85
N THR A 199 11.14 12.69 -14.49
CA THR A 199 11.60 13.76 -15.38
C THR A 199 12.64 13.16 -16.33
N LEU A 200 12.36 13.22 -17.64
CA LEU A 200 13.13 12.49 -18.66
C LEU A 200 14.56 13.02 -18.79
N ASP A 201 14.74 14.33 -18.67
CA ASP A 201 16.02 15.00 -18.92
C ASP A 201 17.04 14.71 -17.81
N ASP A 202 16.58 14.63 -16.55
CA ASP A 202 17.48 14.55 -15.40
C ASP A 202 17.55 13.16 -14.74
N LYS A 203 16.69 12.21 -15.13
CA LYS A 203 16.48 10.95 -14.38
C LYS A 203 16.10 11.19 -12.92
N ALA A 204 15.44 12.31 -12.65
CA ALA A 204 14.93 12.63 -11.33
C ALA A 204 13.49 12.13 -11.18
N LEU A 205 13.18 11.61 -9.99
CA LEU A 205 11.85 11.11 -9.67
C LEU A 205 11.09 12.16 -8.87
N SER A 206 9.94 12.59 -9.36
CA SER A 206 9.00 13.35 -8.56
C SER A 206 8.30 12.39 -7.59
N ILE A 207 8.41 12.66 -6.30
CA ILE A 207 7.77 11.87 -5.24
C ILE A 207 6.76 12.72 -4.47
N ASN A 208 5.60 12.15 -4.18
CA ASN A 208 4.63 12.74 -3.27
C ASN A 208 4.90 12.17 -1.86
N ASN A 209 5.25 13.05 -0.93
CA ASN A 209 5.56 12.70 0.45
C ASN A 209 4.31 12.88 1.35
N PRO A 210 3.90 11.85 2.11
CA PRO A 210 2.81 11.95 3.09
C PRO A 210 2.98 12.99 4.20
N LEU A 211 4.17 13.58 4.36
CA LEU A 211 4.42 14.75 5.19
C LEU A 211 3.88 16.07 4.62
N GLY A 212 3.21 16.02 3.45
CA GLY A 212 2.47 17.15 2.88
C GLY A 212 3.19 17.90 1.77
N GLY A 213 4.19 17.28 1.12
CA GLY A 213 5.01 17.94 0.10
C GLY A 213 5.29 17.07 -1.11
N ARG A 214 5.79 17.72 -2.17
CA ARG A 214 6.44 17.06 -3.30
C ARG A 214 7.94 17.26 -3.16
N GLU A 215 8.69 16.20 -3.43
CA GLU A 215 10.14 16.23 -3.47
C GLU A 215 10.61 15.73 -4.84
N ILE A 216 11.80 16.16 -5.23
CA ILE A 216 12.52 15.61 -6.37
C ILE A 216 13.64 14.75 -5.80
N LEU A 217 13.64 13.47 -6.16
CA LEU A 217 14.71 12.54 -5.85
C LEU A 217 15.60 12.43 -7.10
N ASP A 218 16.74 13.10 -7.08
CA ASP A 218 17.75 12.91 -8.12
C ASP A 218 18.47 11.58 -7.88
N VAL A 219 18.17 10.59 -8.72
CA VAL A 219 18.72 9.25 -8.55
C VAL A 219 20.21 9.22 -8.98
N LYS A 220 20.66 10.14 -9.85
CA LYS A 220 22.05 10.16 -10.32
C LYS A 220 23.03 10.60 -9.24
N LEU A 221 22.59 11.39 -8.27
CA LEU A 221 23.42 11.82 -7.14
C LEU A 221 23.67 10.71 -6.11
N GLY A 222 23.22 9.49 -6.38
CA GLY A 222 23.24 8.37 -5.46
C GLY A 222 22.01 8.37 -4.55
N ILE A 223 21.43 7.19 -4.35
CA ILE A 223 20.38 7.00 -3.35
C ILE A 223 20.78 5.89 -2.38
N PRO A 224 20.34 5.96 -1.10
CA PRO A 224 20.72 4.95 -0.12
C PRO A 224 20.33 3.54 -0.55
N GLU A 225 21.20 2.56 -0.31
CA GLU A 225 20.94 1.15 -0.62
C GLU A 225 19.77 0.55 0.18
N SER A 226 19.24 1.26 1.17
CA SER A 226 18.03 0.88 1.92
C SER A 226 16.73 1.25 1.17
N PHE A 227 16.80 2.01 0.08
CA PHE A 227 15.63 2.43 -0.67
C PHE A 227 15.09 1.25 -1.49
N ARG A 228 13.78 1.05 -1.45
CA ARG A 228 13.11 -0.09 -2.10
C ARG A 228 11.94 0.40 -2.92
N PHE A 229 11.97 0.15 -4.22
CA PHE A 229 10.88 0.48 -5.15
C PHE A 229 9.99 -0.74 -5.36
N TYR A 230 8.71 -0.59 -5.02
CA TYR A 230 7.71 -1.65 -5.13
C TYR A 230 6.73 -1.32 -6.25
N PHE A 231 6.64 -2.24 -7.20
CA PHE A 231 5.93 -2.05 -8.46
C PHE A 231 4.56 -2.72 -8.38
N PHE A 232 3.52 -1.94 -8.62
CA PHE A 232 2.15 -2.44 -8.59
C PHE A 232 1.42 -2.09 -9.88
N LYS A 233 0.47 -2.93 -10.26
CA LYS A 233 -0.57 -2.62 -11.25
C LYS A 233 -1.92 -2.83 -10.58
N TYR A 234 -2.95 -2.07 -10.95
CA TYR A 234 -4.30 -2.32 -10.47
C TYR A 234 -5.39 -1.98 -11.47
N SER A 235 -6.54 -2.64 -11.33
CA SER A 235 -7.76 -2.41 -12.11
C SER A 235 -8.98 -2.54 -11.20
N THR A 236 -9.94 -1.61 -11.33
CA THR A 236 -11.19 -1.66 -10.55
C THR A 236 -12.01 -2.90 -10.85
N ASN A 237 -11.98 -3.39 -12.09
CA ASN A 237 -12.68 -4.61 -12.51
C ASN A 237 -12.27 -5.85 -11.71
N ASN A 238 -11.08 -5.84 -11.12
CA ASN A 238 -10.56 -6.95 -10.33
C ASN A 238 -10.64 -6.69 -8.82
N ALA A 239 -11.19 -5.55 -8.39
CA ALA A 239 -11.18 -5.14 -7.00
C ALA A 239 -12.20 -5.93 -6.19
N PHE A 240 -11.70 -6.76 -5.27
CA PHE A 240 -12.54 -7.49 -4.33
C PHE A 240 -13.40 -6.54 -3.49
N ILE A 241 -12.82 -5.41 -3.06
CA ILE A 241 -13.48 -4.45 -2.18
C ILE A 241 -14.76 -3.83 -2.80
N LEU A 242 -14.85 -3.82 -4.13
CA LEU A 242 -16.01 -3.34 -4.87
C LEU A 242 -17.08 -4.42 -5.07
N GLY A 243 -16.76 -5.68 -4.77
CA GLY A 243 -17.70 -6.79 -4.84
C GLY A 243 -18.80 -6.66 -3.78
N GLU A 244 -20.03 -6.96 -4.17
CA GLU A 244 -21.23 -6.84 -3.31
C GLU A 244 -21.06 -7.55 -1.97
N LYS A 245 -20.53 -8.79 -1.99
CA LYS A 245 -20.26 -9.59 -0.79
C LYS A 245 -19.21 -8.95 0.14
N ALA A 246 -18.21 -8.28 -0.42
CA ALA A 246 -17.20 -7.56 0.36
C ALA A 246 -17.82 -6.35 1.05
N SER A 247 -18.67 -5.60 0.34
CA SER A 247 -19.34 -4.43 0.90
C SER A 247 -20.23 -4.81 2.09
N LEU A 248 -21.04 -5.86 1.97
CA LEU A 248 -21.93 -6.31 3.04
C LEU A 248 -21.13 -6.72 4.29
N PHE A 249 -20.02 -7.44 4.10
CA PHE A 249 -19.20 -7.91 5.20
C PHE A 249 -18.46 -6.78 5.93
N LEU A 250 -17.94 -5.81 5.17
CA LEU A 250 -17.20 -4.68 5.74
C LEU A 250 -18.10 -3.68 6.46
N THR A 251 -19.41 -3.74 6.20
CA THR A 251 -20.42 -2.88 6.82
C THR A 251 -21.30 -3.59 7.84
N LYS A 252 -21.05 -4.87 8.18
CA LYS A 252 -21.76 -5.52 9.30
C LYS A 252 -21.42 -4.80 10.61
N SER A 253 -22.43 -4.45 11.40
CA SER A 253 -22.25 -3.60 12.58
C SER A 253 -21.35 -4.25 13.62
N LEU A 254 -20.60 -3.40 14.32
CA LEU A 254 -19.77 -3.77 15.47
C LEU A 254 -20.60 -4.36 16.62
N ASP A 255 -21.92 -4.13 16.64
CA ASP A 255 -22.83 -4.64 17.68
C ASP A 255 -23.00 -6.16 17.65
N SER A 256 -22.61 -6.82 16.54
CA SER A 256 -22.54 -8.30 16.49
C SER A 256 -21.29 -8.90 17.16
N TRP A 257 -20.49 -8.07 17.84
CA TRP A 257 -19.16 -8.43 18.38
C TRP A 257 -18.95 -8.05 19.86
N ILE A 258 -19.96 -7.48 20.53
CA ILE A 258 -20.04 -7.31 21.99
C ILE A 258 -20.95 -8.40 22.53
#